data_AF-A0A8H7GA83-F1
#
_entry.id   AF-A0A8H7GA83-F1
#
_cell.length_a   1.000
_cell.length_b   1.000
_cell.length_c   1.000
_cell.angle_alpha   90.00
_cell.angle_beta   90.00
_cell.angle_gamma   90.00
#
_symmetry.space_group_name_H-M   'P 1'
#
loop_
_entity.id
_entity.type
_entity.pdbx_description
1 polymer ?
#
loop_
_entity_poly.entity_id
_entity_poly.type
_entity_poly.pdbx_seq_one_letter_code
_entity_poly.pdbx_strand_id
1 'polypeptide(L)'
;MSNPKRIVLRNLREGDLHDITALWNDPAVQSGLFVDHVHPRPPQFPDKLHELVNKDAFYAVIETKETGEVMGTICVWVPETRNRDGMVAKGLLPRYYN
;
A
#
# COMPACT_ATOMS: atom_id res chain seq x y z
N MET A 1 11.05 27.14 -1.89
CA MET A 1 11.34 25.86 -2.59
C MET A 1 11.18 24.76 -1.56
N SER A 2 10.11 23.97 -1.64
CA SER A 2 9.91 22.83 -0.73
C SER A 2 10.93 21.73 -1.08
N ASN A 3 11.66 21.27 -0.07
CA ASN A 3 12.51 20.09 -0.20
C ASN A 3 11.60 18.90 -0.56
N PRO A 4 11.88 18.09 -1.59
CA PRO A 4 11.08 16.89 -1.84
C PRO A 4 11.07 16.07 -0.56
N LYS A 5 9.88 15.84 0.01
CA LYS A 5 9.72 15.04 1.22
C LYS A 5 10.42 13.71 0.96
N ARG A 6 11.53 13.47 1.65
CA ARG A 6 12.28 12.23 1.48
C ARG A 6 11.41 11.09 1.99
N ILE A 7 11.18 10.10 1.16
CA ILE A 7 10.43 8.90 1.54
C ILE A 7 11.39 7.76 1.86
N VAL A 8 10.95 6.87 2.74
CA VAL A 8 11.62 5.60 3.03
C VAL A 8 10.67 4.48 2.64
N LEU A 9 11.19 3.47 1.94
CA LEU A 9 10.49 2.22 1.68
C LEU A 9 10.95 1.19 2.69
N ARG A 10 10.01 0.51 3.35
CA ARG A 10 10.33 -0.51 4.34
C ARG A 10 9.29 -1.63 4.39
N ASN A 11 9.66 -2.72 5.06
CA ASN A 11 8.76 -3.84 5.31
C ASN A 11 7.55 -3.41 6.14
N LEU A 12 6.41 -4.09 5.93
CA LEU A 12 5.21 -3.99 6.76
C LEU A 12 5.52 -4.39 8.21
N ARG A 13 4.97 -3.64 9.17
CA ARG A 13 5.01 -3.88 10.61
C ARG A 13 3.59 -4.01 11.14
N GLU A 14 3.45 -4.67 12.28
CA GLU A 14 2.16 -4.83 12.95
C GLU A 14 1.49 -3.49 13.28
N GLY A 15 2.28 -2.49 13.70
CA GLY A 15 1.79 -1.13 13.97
C GLY A 15 1.20 -0.40 12.77
N ASP A 16 1.47 -0.84 11.53
CA ASP A 16 0.97 -0.18 10.32
C ASP A 16 -0.41 -0.67 9.92
N LEU A 17 -0.85 -1.80 10.47
CA LEU A 17 -2.07 -2.47 10.01
C LEU A 17 -3.29 -1.56 10.14
N HIS A 18 -3.32 -0.69 11.14
CA HIS A 18 -4.37 0.32 11.29
C HIS A 18 -4.40 1.30 10.12
N ASP A 19 -3.29 1.99 9.85
CA ASP A 19 -3.19 2.99 8.78
C ASP A 19 -3.36 2.39 7.39
N ILE A 20 -2.83 1.18 7.17
CA ILE A 20 -2.97 0.49 5.89
C ILE A 20 -4.40 -0.04 5.73
N THR A 21 -5.04 -0.52 6.78
CA THR A 21 -6.47 -0.87 6.69
C THR A 21 -7.32 0.36 6.39
N ALA A 22 -6.99 1.52 6.95
CA ALA A 22 -7.66 2.78 6.62
C ALA A 22 -7.44 3.16 5.15
N LEU A 23 -6.21 3.05 4.64
CA LEU A 23 -5.86 3.24 3.23
C LEU A 23 -6.71 2.34 2.32
N TRP A 24 -6.80 1.05 2.65
CA TRP A 24 -7.57 0.06 1.88
C TRP A 24 -9.08 0.21 2.03
N ASN A 25 -9.57 1.03 2.96
CA ASN A 25 -10.98 1.39 3.12
C ASN A 25 -11.33 2.77 2.54
N ASP A 26 -10.34 3.53 2.11
CA ASP A 26 -10.57 4.81 1.47
C ASP A 26 -11.07 4.62 0.02
N PRO A 27 -12.27 5.10 -0.34
CA PRO A 27 -12.84 4.89 -1.68
C PRO A 27 -12.00 5.47 -2.82
N ALA A 28 -11.35 6.62 -2.58
CA ALA A 28 -10.52 7.28 -3.57
C ALA A 28 -9.23 6.47 -3.82
N VAL A 29 -8.70 5.85 -2.77
CA VAL A 29 -7.51 5.00 -2.87
C VAL A 29 -7.86 3.63 -3.47
N GLN A 30 -8.94 2.98 -3.04
CA GLN A 30 -9.34 1.64 -3.50
C GLN A 30 -9.44 1.56 -5.02
N SER A 31 -10.00 2.60 -5.65
CA SER A 31 -10.19 2.68 -7.10
C SER A 31 -8.88 2.60 -7.89
N GLY A 32 -7.75 2.98 -7.27
CA GLY A 32 -6.42 2.92 -7.87
C GLY A 32 -5.53 1.78 -7.36
N LEU A 33 -5.88 1.16 -6.23
CA LEU A 33 -5.07 0.09 -5.60
C LEU A 33 -5.42 -1.31 -6.10
N PHE A 34 -6.66 -1.55 -6.52
CA PHE A 34 -7.11 -2.90 -6.82
C PHE A 34 -8.14 -2.90 -7.96
N VAL A 35 -8.15 -3.98 -8.75
CA VAL A 35 -8.99 -4.10 -9.96
C VAL A 35 -10.41 -4.61 -9.62
N ASP A 36 -10.81 -4.54 -8.35
CA ASP A 36 -12.10 -5.04 -7.86
C ASP A 36 -13.05 -3.88 -7.52
N HIS A 37 -14.30 -4.20 -7.20
CA HIS A 37 -15.29 -3.22 -6.76
C HIS A 37 -14.85 -2.49 -5.49
N VAL A 38 -15.17 -1.19 -5.42
CA VAL A 38 -14.96 -0.39 -4.21
C VAL A 38 -15.96 -0.81 -3.14
N HIS A 39 -15.48 -1.36 -2.02
CA HIS A 39 -16.31 -1.78 -0.89
C HIS A 39 -15.52 -1.76 0.43
N PRO A 40 -16.19 -1.52 1.58
CA PRO A 40 -15.55 -1.62 2.89
C PRO A 40 -14.93 -3.00 3.09
N ARG A 41 -13.68 -3.03 3.56
CA ARG A 41 -12.96 -4.26 3.86
C ARG A 41 -13.50 -4.88 5.15
N PRO A 42 -13.61 -6.21 5.21
CA PRO A 42 -14.14 -6.89 6.39
C PRO A 42 -13.17 -6.76 7.59
N PRO A 43 -13.63 -6.99 8.84
CA PRO A 43 -12.77 -6.93 10.02
C PRO A 43 -11.54 -7.84 9.96
N GLN A 44 -11.61 -8.95 9.22
CA GLN A 44 -10.52 -9.91 9.02
C GLN A 44 -9.53 -9.49 7.91
N PHE A 45 -9.71 -8.31 7.32
CA PHE A 45 -8.84 -7.83 6.25
C PHE A 45 -7.35 -7.72 6.63
N PRO A 46 -6.95 -7.39 7.88
CA PRO A 46 -5.53 -7.41 8.25
C PRO A 46 -4.85 -8.77 8.02
N ASP A 47 -5.54 -9.88 8.31
CA ASP A 47 -5.03 -11.23 8.03
C ASP A 47 -4.87 -11.43 6.51
N LYS A 48 -5.86 -10.96 5.73
CA LYS A 48 -5.81 -11.01 4.28
C LYS A 48 -4.68 -10.18 3.70
N LEU A 49 -4.40 -9.02 4.29
CA LEU A 49 -3.32 -8.14 3.89
C LEU A 49 -1.96 -8.85 4.03
N HIS A 50 -1.74 -9.58 5.12
CA HIS A 50 -0.53 -10.39 5.27
C HIS A 50 -0.37 -11.44 4.16
N GLU A 51 -1.45 -12.10 3.76
CA GLU A 51 -1.40 -13.03 2.61
C GLU A 51 -1.04 -12.32 1.31
N LEU A 52 -1.58 -11.12 1.06
CA LEU A 52 -1.31 -10.34 -0.14
C LEU A 52 0.14 -9.89 -0.19
N VAL A 53 0.65 -9.32 0.91
CA VAL A 53 2.05 -8.90 1.05
C VAL A 53 3.02 -10.04 0.77
N ASN A 54 2.71 -11.25 1.24
CA ASN A 54 3.56 -12.43 1.03
C ASN A 54 3.46 -13.01 -0.39
N LYS A 55 2.41 -12.67 -1.15
CA LYS A 55 2.23 -13.10 -2.55
C LYS A 55 2.86 -12.13 -3.54
N ASP A 56 2.96 -10.85 -3.16
CA ASP A 56 3.61 -9.85 -3.99
C ASP A 56 5.10 -10.17 -4.15
N ALA A 57 5.64 -9.94 -5.35
CA ALA A 57 7.08 -10.07 -5.59
C ALA A 57 7.87 -9.00 -4.81
N PHE A 58 7.22 -7.87 -4.52
CA PHE A 58 7.73 -6.81 -3.68
C PHE A 58 6.55 -6.10 -3.02
N TYR A 59 6.67 -5.81 -1.73
CA TYR A 59 5.73 -4.97 -1.01
C TYR A 59 6.50 -4.06 -0.05
N ALA A 60 6.15 -2.78 -0.02
CA ALA A 60 6.71 -1.84 0.93
C ALA A 60 5.66 -0.85 1.43
N VAL A 61 5.81 -0.50 2.70
CA VAL A 61 5.20 0.68 3.31
C VAL A 61 6.05 1.89 2.94
N ILE A 62 5.37 2.97 2.55
CA ILE A 62 5.97 4.27 2.26
C ILE A 62 5.86 5.11 3.53
N GLU A 63 7.00 5.57 4.06
CA GLU A 63 7.04 6.46 5.22
C GLU A 63 7.67 7.81 4.91
N THR A 64 7.26 8.84 5.65
CA THR A 64 8.03 10.08 5.73
C THR A 64 9.37 9.82 6.42
N LYS A 65 10.47 10.32 5.85
CA LYS A 65 11.79 10.16 6.48
C LYS A 65 11.92 10.94 7.80
N GLU A 66 11.20 12.04 7.94
CA GLU A 66 11.34 12.96 9.07
C GLU A 66 10.55 12.52 10.30
N THR A 67 9.31 12.05 10.11
CA THR A 67 8.41 11.68 11.21
C THR A 67 8.21 10.18 11.34
N GLY A 68 8.57 9.38 10.31
CA GLY A 68 8.28 7.95 10.29
C GLY A 68 6.78 7.66 10.11
N GLU A 69 5.98 8.64 9.71
CA GLU A 69 4.56 8.47 9.50
C GLU A 69 4.29 7.66 8.23
N VAL A 70 3.33 6.73 8.33
CA VAL A 70 2.85 5.95 7.18
C VAL A 70 2.17 6.88 6.19
N MET A 71 2.71 6.92 4.96
CA MET A 71 2.12 7.64 3.83
C MET A 71 1.22 6.75 2.98
N GLY A 72 1.53 5.45 2.91
CA GLY A 72 0.81 4.51 2.07
C GLY A 72 1.65 3.29 1.73
N THR A 73 1.37 2.66 0.59
CA THR A 73 1.97 1.38 0.19
C THR A 73 2.33 1.38 -1.29
N ILE A 74 3.33 0.58 -1.65
CA ILE A 74 3.69 0.25 -3.02
C ILE A 74 3.96 -1.25 -3.11
N CYS A 75 3.49 -1.88 -4.18
CA CYS A 75 3.79 -3.28 -4.44
C CYS A 75 4.06 -3.56 -5.92
N VAL A 76 4.70 -4.70 -6.15
CA VAL A 76 4.85 -5.33 -7.46
C VAL A 76 4.18 -6.69 -7.38
N TRP A 77 3.04 -6.81 -8.05
CA TRP A 77 2.31 -8.06 -8.17
C TRP A 77 2.63 -8.73 -9.50
N VAL A 78 2.94 -10.03 -9.48
CA VAL A 78 3.28 -10.81 -10.68
C VAL A 78 2.20 -11.88 -10.87
N PRO A 79 1.21 -11.67 -11.74
CA PRO A 79 0.12 -12.64 -11.96
C PRO A 79 0.61 -13.95 -12.59
N GLU A 80 1.60 -13.87 -13.49
CA GLU A 80 2.19 -15.02 -14.18
C GLU A 80 3.72 -14.88 -14.22
N THR A 81 4.39 -15.67 -13.39
CA THR A 81 5.86 -15.62 -13.23
C THR A 81 6.62 -15.98 -14.51
N ARG A 82 6.04 -16.80 -15.39
CA ARG A 82 6.69 -17.24 -16.63
C ARG A 82 6.91 -16.09 -17.62
N ASN A 83 5.97 -15.15 -17.67
CA ASN A 83 6.01 -14.03 -18.62
C ASN A 83 6.97 -12.92 -18.15
N ARG A 84 7.34 -12.91 -16.85
CA ARG A 84 8.15 -11.86 -16.21
C ARG A 84 7.51 -10.47 -16.28
N ASP A 85 6.19 -10.42 -16.43
CA ASP A 85 5.40 -9.19 -16.40
C ASP A 85 4.87 -8.96 -14.98
N GLY A 86 5.00 -7.74 -14.49
CA GLY A 86 4.52 -7.34 -13.17
C GLY A 86 3.69 -6.06 -13.25
N MET A 87 2.70 -5.98 -12.37
CA MET A 87 1.92 -4.78 -12.16
C MET A 87 2.46 -4.03 -10.95
N VAL A 88 2.75 -2.74 -11.14
CA VAL A 88 3.08 -1.84 -10.03
C VAL A 88 1.81 -1.18 -9.56
N ALA A 89 1.45 -1.37 -8.30
CA ALA A 89 0.36 -0.65 -7.66
C ALA A 89 0.93 0.21 -6.53
N LYS A 90 0.41 1.43 -6.39
CA LYS A 90 0.73 2.31 -5.27
C LYS A 90 -0.54 3.01 -4.78
N GLY A 91 -0.63 3.18 -3.47
CA GLY A 91 -1.70 3.93 -2.83
C GLY A 91 -1.08 4.83 -1.77
N LEU A 92 -1.47 6.10 -1.76
CA LEU A 92 -1.13 7.02 -0.68
C LEU A 92 -2.42 7.42 0.05
N LEU A 93 -2.31 7.71 1.33
CA LEU A 93 -3.42 8.31 2.09
C LEU A 93 -3.73 9.69 1.49
N PRO A 94 -5.01 10.11 1.38
CA PRO A 94 -5.38 11.35 0.71
C PRO A 94 -4.67 12.61 1.21
N ARG A 95 -4.31 12.63 2.51
CA ARG A 95 -3.53 13.72 3.13
C ARG A 95 -2.15 13.97 2.49
N TYR A 96 -1.66 13.06 1.64
CA TYR A 96 -0.37 13.16 0.94
C TYR A 96 -0.49 13.35 -0.59
N TYR A 97 -1.66 13.74 -1.12
CA TYR A 97 -1.87 13.91 -2.58
C TYR A 97 -1.32 15.23 -3.18
N ASN A 98 -0.74 16.12 -2.37
CA ASN A 98 -0.18 17.42 -2.78
C ASN A 98 1.24 17.63 -2.23
#